data_AF-A0A1E4JGC0-F1
#
_entry.id   AF-A0A1E4JGC0-F1
#
_cell.length_a   1.000
_cell.length_b   1.000
_cell.length_c   1.000
_cell.angle_alpha   90.00
_cell.angle_beta   90.00
_cell.angle_gamma   90.00
#
_symmetry.space_group_name_H-M   'P 1'
#
loop_
_entity.id
_entity.type
_entity.pdbx_description
1 polymer ?
#
loop_
_entity_poly.entity_id
_entity_poly.type
_entity_poly.pdbx_seq_one_letter_code
_entity_poly.pdbx_strand_id
1 'polypeptide(L)'
;MARILSQRFTDPRTGHVYQVALDFDRIAALRENLSIGISAVRLPTDDAPGMELAATLNVDLAQGVIEIEIDGEVAGRISLNHGDFAARELDDSGDAPDYAEDVWHRLKDYLMSDHEGGPDALIEGAIQSLPVPDPVLGCLLKAGLSTTIGQAIRCHFEIRERETLARRARALARCLAANSGTMIGRIIRRTIRCALFAGLG
;
A
#
# COMPACT_ATOMS: atom_id res chain seq x y z
N MET A 1 9.11 0.70 15.48
CA MET A 1 9.40 0.62 14.04
C MET A 1 10.89 0.74 13.75
N ALA A 2 11.42 -0.13 12.88
CA ALA A 2 12.80 -0.03 12.38
C ALA A 2 12.77 0.35 10.90
N ARG A 3 13.52 1.40 10.52
CA ARG A 3 13.63 1.86 9.13
C ARG A 3 14.43 0.86 8.33
N ILE A 4 13.75 0.19 7.40
CA ILE A 4 14.37 -0.87 6.60
C ILE A 4 15.01 -0.29 5.35
N LEU A 5 14.30 0.63 4.70
CA LEU A 5 14.76 1.18 3.44
C LEU A 5 14.24 2.60 3.27
N SER A 6 15.14 3.51 2.93
CA SER A 6 14.81 4.89 2.56
C SER A 6 15.55 5.25 1.29
N GLN A 7 14.87 5.88 0.35
CA GLN A 7 15.49 6.33 -0.89
C GLN A 7 15.06 7.76 -1.20
N ARG A 8 16.02 8.53 -1.69
CA ARG A 8 15.84 9.91 -2.12
C ARG A 8 15.74 9.96 -3.64
N PHE A 9 14.93 10.88 -4.13
CA PHE A 9 14.89 11.24 -5.53
C PHE A 9 14.63 12.75 -5.66
N THR A 10 15.09 13.32 -6.76
CA THR A 10 14.87 14.74 -7.08
C THR A 10 13.75 14.84 -8.09
N ASP A 11 12.78 15.72 -7.86
CA ASP A 11 11.79 16.06 -8.88
C ASP A 11 12.48 16.89 -9.97
N PRO A 12 12.52 16.42 -11.24
CA PRO A 12 13.21 17.12 -12.32
C PRO A 12 12.58 18.48 -12.67
N ARG A 13 11.35 18.76 -12.24
CA ARG A 13 10.65 20.02 -12.58
C ARG A 13 10.92 21.12 -11.57
N THR A 14 10.88 20.77 -10.28
CA THR A 14 10.99 21.73 -9.17
C THR A 14 12.39 21.76 -8.56
N GLY A 15 13.22 20.74 -8.80
CA GLY A 15 14.52 20.59 -8.15
C GLY A 15 14.43 20.18 -6.67
N HIS A 16 13.23 20.06 -6.11
CA HIS A 16 13.03 19.62 -4.73
C HIS A 16 13.45 18.15 -4.57
N VAL A 17 14.01 17.84 -3.39
CA VAL A 17 14.44 16.50 -3.03
C VAL A 17 13.38 15.87 -2.14
N TYR A 18 12.89 14.71 -2.57
CA TYR A 18 11.92 13.92 -1.87
C TYR A 18 12.58 12.64 -1.35
N GLN A 19 12.06 12.15 -0.24
CA GLN A 19 12.47 10.90 0.38
C GLN A 19 11.23 10.06 0.65
N VAL A 20 11.29 8.79 0.23
CA VAL A 20 10.33 7.78 0.67
C VAL A 20 11.02 6.80 1.61
N ALA A 21 10.35 6.42 2.68
CA ALA A 21 10.81 5.33 3.54
C ALA A 21 9.70 4.32 3.79
N LEU A 22 10.13 3.07 3.95
CA LEU A 22 9.30 1.97 4.40
C LEU A 22 9.84 1.48 5.75
N ASP A 23 8.98 1.53 6.74
CA ASP A 23 9.26 1.18 8.12
C ASP A 23 8.43 -0.05 8.49
N PHE A 24 9.09 -1.15 8.88
CA PHE A 24 8.37 -2.35 9.27
C PHE A 24 8.47 -2.53 10.77
N ASP A 25 7.33 -2.61 11.45
CA ASP A 25 7.32 -2.95 12.86
C ASP A 25 7.45 -4.47 13.04
N ARG A 26 8.70 -4.93 13.16
CA ARG A 26 9.01 -6.33 13.45
C ARG A 26 8.61 -6.76 14.85
N ILE A 27 8.38 -5.82 15.78
CA ILE A 27 7.94 -6.11 17.15
C ILE A 27 6.43 -6.34 17.16
N ALA A 28 5.66 -5.56 16.39
CA ALA A 28 4.23 -5.81 16.18
C ALA A 28 3.97 -7.22 15.61
N ALA A 29 4.84 -7.72 14.72
CA ALA A 29 4.76 -9.06 14.15
C ALA A 29 4.82 -10.22 15.19
N LEU A 30 5.20 -9.93 16.44
CA LEU A 30 5.14 -10.88 17.56
C LEU A 30 3.73 -11.00 18.16
N ARG A 31 2.85 -10.03 17.91
CA ARG A 31 1.45 -9.97 18.37
C ARG A 31 0.45 -10.24 17.24
N GLU A 32 0.82 -11.11 16.29
CA GLU A 32 -0.03 -11.58 15.17
C GLU A 32 -0.45 -10.51 14.14
N ASN A 33 -0.10 -9.24 14.37
CA ASN A 33 -0.37 -8.12 13.49
C ASN A 33 0.93 -7.63 12.83
N LEU A 34 0.86 -7.13 11.60
CA LEU A 34 1.99 -6.49 10.95
C LEU A 34 1.67 -5.03 10.69
N SER A 35 2.49 -4.12 11.23
CA SER A 35 2.39 -2.69 10.96
C SER A 35 3.51 -2.24 10.02
N ILE A 36 3.14 -1.54 8.95
CA ILE A 36 4.04 -1.03 7.91
C ILE A 36 3.83 0.47 7.79
N GLY A 37 4.82 1.25 8.22
CA GLY A 37 4.87 2.69 8.01
C GLY A 37 5.40 3.04 6.62
N ILE A 38 4.77 4.02 6.00
CA ILE A 38 5.17 4.62 4.73
C ILE A 38 5.27 6.12 4.99
N SER A 39 6.47 6.69 4.86
CA SER A 39 6.68 8.14 5.00
C SER A 39 7.13 8.75 3.68
N ALA A 40 6.48 9.81 3.25
CA ALA A 40 6.84 10.66 2.13
C ALA A 40 7.28 12.03 2.65
N VAL A 41 8.54 12.39 2.43
CA VAL A 41 9.13 13.62 2.98
C VAL A 41 9.70 14.47 1.86
N ARG A 42 9.33 15.75 1.80
CA ARG A 42 10.06 16.78 1.05
C ARG A 42 11.11 17.36 1.98
N LEU A 43 12.38 17.28 1.58
CA LEU A 43 13.48 17.86 2.35
C LEU A 43 13.41 19.39 2.28
N PRO A 44 13.74 20.10 3.39
CA PRO A 44 13.76 21.55 3.39
C PRO A 44 14.82 22.10 2.42
N THR A 45 14.46 23.19 1.75
CA THR A 45 15.36 24.01 0.94
C THR A 45 15.27 25.47 1.41
N ASP A 46 16.16 26.34 0.96
CA ASP A 46 16.12 27.76 1.33
C ASP A 46 14.78 28.42 0.95
N ASP A 47 14.16 27.96 -0.15
CA ASP A 47 12.91 28.50 -0.68
C ASP A 47 11.63 27.81 -0.18
N ALA A 48 11.74 26.68 0.53
CA ALA A 48 10.57 25.89 0.92
C ALA A 48 10.81 25.06 2.20
N PRO A 49 9.88 25.10 3.17
CA PRO A 49 9.99 24.27 4.37
C PRO A 49 9.85 22.78 4.02
N GLY A 50 10.48 21.95 4.85
CA GLY A 50 10.28 20.50 4.80
C GLY A 50 8.83 20.15 5.12
N MET A 51 8.35 19.07 4.51
CA MET A 51 6.99 18.59 4.69
C MET A 51 7.00 17.07 4.73
N GLU A 52 6.20 16.46 5.59
CA GLU A 52 6.09 15.01 5.74
C GLU A 52 4.62 14.61 5.69
N LEU A 53 4.35 13.53 4.97
CA LEU A 53 3.11 12.78 5.03
C LEU A 53 3.44 11.35 5.42
N ALA A 54 2.67 10.78 6.34
CA ALA A 54 2.86 9.43 6.80
C ALA A 54 1.55 8.64 6.73
N ALA A 55 1.67 7.37 6.35
CA ALA A 55 0.59 6.41 6.43
C ALA A 55 1.09 5.13 7.08
N THR A 56 0.20 4.46 7.80
CA THR A 56 0.45 3.17 8.43
C THR A 56 -0.52 2.14 7.86
N LEU A 57 0.01 1.00 7.45
CA LEU A 57 -0.77 -0.16 7.07
C LEU A 57 -0.71 -1.18 8.20
N ASN A 58 -1.86 -1.48 8.79
CA ASN A 58 -2.00 -2.49 9.82
C ASN A 58 -2.66 -3.73 9.21
N VAL A 59 -1.89 -4.81 9.08
CA VAL A 59 -2.38 -6.10 8.58
C VAL A 59 -2.74 -6.98 9.78
N ASP A 60 -4.02 -7.17 10.00
CA ASP A 60 -4.57 -8.13 10.96
C ASP A 60 -4.75 -9.48 10.24
N LEU A 61 -3.91 -10.46 10.60
CA LEU A 61 -3.94 -11.78 9.98
C LEU A 61 -4.98 -12.71 10.59
N ALA A 62 -5.47 -12.41 11.79
CA ALA A 62 -6.53 -13.18 12.44
C ALA A 62 -7.88 -12.84 11.79
N GLN A 63 -8.12 -11.57 11.54
CA GLN A 63 -9.31 -11.06 10.87
C GLN A 63 -9.19 -11.11 9.35
N GLY A 64 -7.97 -11.17 8.81
CA GLY A 64 -7.73 -11.08 7.38
C GLY A 64 -8.14 -9.71 6.87
N VAL A 65 -7.62 -8.63 7.46
CA VAL A 65 -7.93 -7.25 7.07
C VAL A 65 -6.65 -6.44 6.99
N ILE A 66 -6.56 -5.55 5.99
CA ILE A 66 -5.57 -4.47 5.95
C ILE A 66 -6.30 -3.18 6.28
N GLU A 67 -5.96 -2.58 7.41
CA GLU A 67 -6.39 -1.24 7.77
C GLU A 67 -5.34 -0.21 7.32
N ILE A 68 -5.82 0.89 6.75
CA ILE A 68 -5.03 2.01 6.27
C ILE A 68 -5.29 3.16 7.22
N GLU A 69 -4.23 3.67 7.84
CA GLU A 69 -4.25 4.80 8.74
C GLU A 69 -3.39 5.92 8.13
N ILE A 70 -3.89 7.14 8.11
CA ILE A 70 -3.17 8.31 7.61
C ILE A 70 -3.28 9.39 8.67
N ASP A 71 -2.13 9.95 9.08
CA ASP A 71 -2.06 10.98 10.13
C ASP A 71 -2.81 10.62 11.44
N GLY A 72 -2.88 9.33 11.78
CA GLY A 72 -3.56 8.85 12.99
C GLY A 72 -5.03 8.46 12.79
N GLU A 73 -5.60 8.70 11.62
CA GLU A 73 -7.01 8.44 11.31
C GLU A 73 -7.17 7.25 10.38
N VAL A 74 -8.16 6.39 10.65
CA VAL A 74 -8.46 5.23 9.80
C VAL A 74 -9.09 5.73 8.50
N ALA A 75 -8.28 5.70 7.45
CA ALA A 75 -8.64 6.07 6.09
C ALA A 75 -9.47 5.00 5.37
N GLY A 76 -9.27 3.72 5.71
CA GLY A 76 -9.99 2.63 5.05
C GLY A 76 -9.58 1.25 5.54
N ARG A 77 -10.35 0.24 5.12
CA ARG A 77 -10.11 -1.17 5.41
C ARG A 77 -10.32 -2.03 4.17
N ILE A 78 -9.47 -3.02 3.98
CA ILE A 78 -9.52 -3.97 2.87
C ILE A 78 -9.60 -5.38 3.47
N SER A 79 -10.68 -6.11 3.17
CA SER A 79 -10.80 -7.53 3.54
C SER A 79 -9.81 -8.36 2.70
N LEU A 80 -9.18 -9.35 3.31
CA LEU A 80 -8.30 -10.34 2.68
C LEU A 80 -9.02 -11.70 2.56
N ASN A 81 -10.21 -11.83 3.14
CA ASN A 81 -10.99 -13.05 3.10
C ASN A 81 -11.79 -13.12 1.80
N HIS A 82 -11.65 -14.24 1.10
CA HIS A 82 -12.24 -14.52 -0.22
C HIS A 82 -13.78 -14.34 -0.30
N GLY A 83 -14.49 -14.46 0.83
CA GLY A 83 -15.95 -14.41 0.87
C GLY A 83 -16.58 -13.06 0.57
N ASP A 84 -15.95 -11.95 0.96
CA ASP A 84 -16.53 -10.60 0.78
C ASP A 84 -16.41 -10.08 -0.66
N PHE A 85 -15.48 -10.61 -1.44
CA PHE A 85 -15.33 -10.26 -2.86
C PHE A 85 -16.23 -11.13 -3.75
N ALA A 86 -16.34 -12.44 -3.44
CA ALA A 86 -17.26 -13.33 -4.16
C ALA A 86 -18.74 -12.94 -3.96
N ALA A 87 -19.11 -12.47 -2.77
CA ALA A 87 -20.49 -12.11 -2.45
C ALA A 87 -21.00 -10.83 -3.15
N ARG A 88 -20.13 -9.96 -3.67
CA ARG A 88 -20.55 -8.76 -4.42
C ARG A 88 -20.75 -9.00 -5.92
N GLU A 89 -20.25 -10.11 -6.47
CA GLU A 89 -20.48 -10.51 -7.87
C GLU A 89 -21.43 -11.72 -8.03
N LEU A 90 -21.81 -12.39 -6.94
CA LEU A 90 -22.74 -13.53 -6.97
C LEU A 90 -24.23 -13.15 -7.18
N ASP A 91 -24.56 -11.88 -7.37
CA ASP A 91 -25.94 -11.46 -7.69
C ASP A 91 -26.29 -11.60 -9.19
N ASP A 92 -25.35 -12.00 -10.07
CA ASP A 92 -25.63 -12.03 -11.52
C ASP A 92 -25.12 -13.25 -12.32
N SER A 93 -24.54 -14.29 -11.71
CA SER A 93 -24.22 -15.52 -12.48
C SER A 93 -24.22 -16.79 -11.64
N GLY A 94 -25.37 -17.47 -11.68
CA GLY A 94 -25.68 -18.68 -10.90
C GLY A 94 -25.05 -19.97 -11.43
N ASP A 95 -23.77 -20.00 -11.76
CA ASP A 95 -23.08 -21.27 -12.04
C ASP A 95 -21.63 -21.24 -11.54
N ALA A 96 -21.25 -22.30 -10.80
CA ALA A 96 -19.96 -22.39 -10.14
C ALA A 96 -19.03 -23.46 -10.76
N PRO A 97 -17.99 -23.07 -11.55
CA PRO A 97 -16.87 -23.96 -11.86
C PRO A 97 -15.50 -23.42 -11.39
N ASP A 98 -14.67 -24.32 -10.85
CA ASP A 98 -13.23 -24.19 -10.54
C ASP A 98 -12.73 -22.77 -10.16
N TYR A 99 -13.22 -22.28 -9.02
CA TYR A 99 -13.27 -20.85 -8.66
C TYR A 99 -11.95 -20.17 -8.26
N ALA A 100 -10.88 -20.91 -7.95
CA ALA A 100 -9.76 -20.30 -7.21
C ALA A 100 -8.79 -19.48 -8.08
N GLU A 101 -8.54 -19.92 -9.33
CA GLU A 101 -7.55 -19.29 -10.21
C GLU A 101 -8.16 -18.12 -11.01
N ASP A 102 -9.43 -18.24 -11.40
CA ASP A 102 -10.17 -17.17 -12.08
C ASP A 102 -10.56 -16.02 -11.13
N VAL A 103 -10.99 -16.32 -9.90
CA VAL A 103 -11.18 -15.29 -8.87
C VAL A 103 -9.84 -14.63 -8.53
N TRP A 104 -8.73 -15.37 -8.58
CA TRP A 104 -7.39 -14.80 -8.40
C TRP A 104 -7.03 -13.82 -9.52
N HIS A 105 -7.27 -14.16 -10.78
CA HIS A 105 -7.01 -13.26 -11.90
C HIS A 105 -7.91 -12.02 -11.85
N ARG A 106 -9.19 -12.16 -11.51
CA ARG A 106 -10.13 -11.03 -11.36
C ARG A 106 -9.86 -10.18 -10.13
N LEU A 107 -9.52 -10.78 -8.98
CA LEU A 107 -9.15 -10.05 -7.77
C LEU A 107 -7.83 -9.32 -7.96
N LYS A 108 -6.86 -9.96 -8.64
CA LYS A 108 -5.62 -9.31 -9.04
C LYS A 108 -5.89 -8.17 -10.00
N ASP A 109 -6.76 -8.33 -10.98
CA ASP A 109 -7.13 -7.26 -11.91
C ASP A 109 -7.94 -6.16 -11.20
N TYR A 110 -8.82 -6.47 -10.26
CA TYR A 110 -9.60 -5.50 -9.47
C TYR A 110 -8.71 -4.71 -8.49
N LEU A 111 -7.78 -5.38 -7.80
CA LEU A 111 -6.81 -4.75 -6.90
C LEU A 111 -5.69 -4.01 -7.64
N MET A 112 -5.49 -4.27 -8.93
CA MET A 112 -4.41 -3.70 -9.75
C MET A 112 -4.91 -2.79 -10.89
N SER A 113 -6.23 -2.67 -11.10
CA SER A 113 -6.84 -1.76 -12.09
C SER A 113 -7.28 -0.47 -11.42
N ASP A 114 -7.18 0.63 -12.18
CA ASP A 114 -7.69 1.96 -11.80
C ASP A 114 -9.25 1.99 -11.89
N HIS A 115 -9.95 0.99 -11.37
CA HIS A 115 -11.42 0.96 -11.35
C HIS A 115 -12.00 1.76 -10.17
N GLU A 116 -13.13 2.44 -10.43
CA GLU A 116 -13.94 3.08 -9.39
C GLU A 116 -14.37 2.02 -8.36
N GLY A 117 -13.91 2.16 -7.11
CA GLY A 117 -14.19 1.23 -6.01
C GLY A 117 -13.05 0.28 -5.64
N GLY A 118 -11.94 0.24 -6.40
CA GLY A 118 -10.75 -0.52 -6.04
C GLY A 118 -9.98 0.07 -4.83
N PRO A 119 -8.92 -0.61 -4.35
CA PRO A 119 -8.08 -0.10 -3.27
C PRO A 119 -7.48 1.28 -3.60
N ASP A 120 -7.16 1.53 -4.87
CA ASP A 120 -6.66 2.83 -5.31
C ASP A 120 -7.73 3.94 -5.20
N ALA A 121 -9.03 3.63 -5.32
CA ALA A 121 -10.13 4.58 -5.09
C ALA A 121 -10.33 4.89 -3.60
N LEU A 122 -10.17 3.88 -2.72
CA LEU A 122 -10.17 4.08 -1.26
C LEU A 122 -8.97 4.95 -0.82
N ILE A 123 -7.78 4.64 -1.35
CA ILE A 123 -6.56 5.42 -1.11
C ILE A 123 -6.73 6.83 -1.67
N GLU A 124 -7.34 6.99 -2.85
CA GLU A 124 -7.58 8.28 -3.47
C GLU A 124 -8.57 9.13 -2.68
N GLY A 125 -9.70 8.59 -2.24
CA GLY A 125 -10.62 9.30 -1.36
C GLY A 125 -9.95 9.73 -0.04
N ALA A 126 -9.13 8.85 0.54
CA ALA A 126 -8.38 9.17 1.75
C ALA A 126 -7.33 10.27 1.53
N ILE A 127 -6.53 10.19 0.46
CA ILE A 127 -5.49 11.19 0.15
C ILE A 127 -6.12 12.51 -0.29
N GLN A 128 -7.23 12.52 -1.03
CA GLN A 128 -7.94 13.73 -1.42
C GLN A 128 -8.53 14.48 -0.21
N SER A 129 -8.84 13.77 0.88
CA SER A 129 -9.29 14.38 2.12
C SER A 129 -8.17 15.05 2.92
N LEU A 130 -6.92 14.66 2.67
CA LEU A 130 -5.77 15.33 3.26
C LEU A 130 -5.55 16.66 2.53
N PRO A 131 -5.39 17.78 3.25
CA PRO A 131 -4.97 19.03 2.65
C PRO A 131 -3.48 18.91 2.26
N VAL A 132 -3.17 18.24 1.15
CA VAL A 132 -1.81 18.06 0.65
C VAL A 132 -1.44 19.25 -0.25
N PRO A 133 -0.55 20.16 0.19
CA PRO A 133 -0.17 21.33 -0.62
C PRO A 133 0.80 20.95 -1.75
N ASP A 134 1.42 19.76 -1.67
CA ASP A 134 2.45 19.29 -2.59
C ASP A 134 1.97 18.04 -3.37
N PRO A 135 1.65 18.17 -4.67
CA PRO A 135 1.13 17.06 -5.47
C PRO A 135 2.12 15.90 -5.60
N VAL A 136 3.43 16.15 -5.50
CA VAL A 136 4.45 15.11 -5.58
C VAL A 136 4.41 14.24 -4.32
N LEU A 137 4.19 14.84 -3.14
CA LEU A 137 4.01 14.09 -1.90
C LEU A 137 2.76 13.21 -1.94
N GLY A 138 1.65 13.75 -2.47
CA GLY A 138 0.43 12.96 -2.68
C GLY A 138 0.64 11.76 -3.60
N CYS A 139 1.30 11.99 -4.75
CA CYS A 139 1.69 10.92 -5.68
C CYS A 139 2.59 9.87 -4.99
N LEU A 140 3.54 10.32 -4.17
CA LEU A 140 4.51 9.46 -3.51
C LEU A 140 3.84 8.55 -2.46
N LEU A 141 2.95 9.13 -1.65
CA LEU A 141 2.19 8.38 -0.66
C LEU A 141 1.22 7.39 -1.33
N LYS A 142 0.48 7.82 -2.37
CA LYS A 142 -0.40 6.94 -3.16
C LYS A 142 0.37 5.76 -3.74
N ALA A 143 1.49 6.03 -4.40
CA ALA A 143 2.34 4.99 -4.97
C ALA A 143 2.90 4.05 -3.89
N GLY A 144 3.27 4.60 -2.73
CA GLY A 144 3.70 3.88 -1.54
C GLY A 144 2.66 2.87 -1.03
N LEU A 145 1.45 3.36 -0.78
CA LEU A 145 0.31 2.56 -0.30
C LEU A 145 -0.07 1.47 -1.29
N SER A 146 -0.35 1.83 -2.54
CA SER A 146 -0.75 0.89 -3.60
C SER A 146 0.29 -0.23 -3.79
N THR A 147 1.57 0.13 -3.81
CA THR A 147 2.66 -0.86 -3.95
C THR A 147 2.75 -1.78 -2.73
N THR A 148 2.58 -1.24 -1.53
CA THR A 148 2.73 -2.00 -0.29
C THR A 148 1.54 -2.92 -0.05
N ILE A 149 0.31 -2.45 -0.28
CA ILE A 149 -0.91 -3.27 -0.21
C ILE A 149 -0.81 -4.41 -1.23
N GLY A 150 -0.49 -4.11 -2.50
CA GLY A 150 -0.37 -5.13 -3.52
C GLY A 150 0.68 -6.19 -3.19
N GLN A 151 1.82 -5.80 -2.61
CA GLN A 151 2.83 -6.76 -2.16
C GLN A 151 2.39 -7.54 -0.91
N ALA A 152 1.70 -6.90 0.05
CA ALA A 152 1.20 -7.55 1.25
C ALA A 152 0.17 -8.64 0.91
N ILE A 153 -0.74 -8.35 -0.01
CA ILE A 153 -1.75 -9.29 -0.50
C ILE A 153 -1.07 -10.50 -1.18
N ARG A 154 -0.12 -10.25 -2.10
CA ARG A 154 0.65 -11.34 -2.75
C ARG A 154 1.37 -12.21 -1.73
N CYS A 155 2.11 -11.60 -0.82
CA CYS A 155 2.84 -12.32 0.22
C CYS A 155 1.90 -13.09 1.14
N HIS A 156 0.72 -12.55 1.48
CA HIS A 156 -0.29 -13.21 2.32
C HIS A 156 -0.79 -14.51 1.66
N PHE A 157 -1.06 -14.49 0.36
CA PHE A 157 -1.52 -15.67 -0.36
C PHE A 157 -0.45 -16.76 -0.50
N GLU A 158 0.81 -16.39 -0.72
CA GLU A 158 1.92 -17.35 -0.77
C GLU A 158 2.16 -18.10 0.55
N ILE A 159 1.72 -17.54 1.68
CA ILE A 159 2.00 -18.07 3.02
C ILE A 159 0.75 -18.58 3.75
N ARG A 160 -0.42 -18.56 3.12
CA ARG A 160 -1.71 -18.85 3.76
C ARG A 160 -1.80 -20.26 4.34
N GLU A 161 -1.03 -21.21 3.82
CA GLU A 161 -1.05 -22.62 4.25
C GLU A 161 -0.24 -22.88 5.54
N ARG A 162 0.40 -21.87 6.12
CA ARG A 162 1.18 -22.03 7.37
C ARG A 162 0.23 -22.20 8.57
N GLU A 163 0.54 -23.15 9.47
CA GLU A 163 -0.37 -23.58 10.54
C GLU A 163 -0.64 -22.57 11.68
N THR A 164 0.25 -21.61 11.96
CA THR A 164 0.07 -20.67 13.09
C THR A 164 0.15 -19.21 12.65
N LEU A 165 -0.69 -18.35 13.25
CA LEU A 165 -0.74 -16.91 12.98
C LEU A 165 0.62 -16.24 13.18
N ALA A 166 1.33 -16.55 14.27
CA ALA A 166 2.68 -16.04 14.51
C ALA A 166 3.71 -16.49 13.44
N ARG A 167 3.54 -17.67 12.82
CA ARG A 167 4.39 -18.08 11.68
C ARG A 167 3.99 -17.35 10.39
N ARG A 168 2.68 -17.11 10.17
CA ARG A 168 2.18 -16.30 9.05
C ARG A 168 2.68 -14.86 9.15
N ALA A 169 2.55 -14.20 10.30
CA ALA A 169 3.04 -12.84 10.52
C ALA A 169 4.53 -12.69 10.20
N ARG A 170 5.37 -13.60 10.71
CA ARG A 170 6.81 -13.60 10.43
C ARG A 170 7.11 -13.90 8.97
N ALA A 171 6.39 -14.83 8.34
CA ALA A 171 6.57 -15.14 6.91
C ALA A 171 6.17 -13.95 6.02
N LEU A 172 5.08 -13.26 6.37
CA LEU A 172 4.64 -12.03 5.69
C LEU A 172 5.69 -10.94 5.80
N ALA A 173 6.16 -10.67 7.01
CA ALA A 173 7.19 -9.67 7.26
C ALA A 173 8.49 -9.98 6.50
N ARG A 174 8.91 -11.25 6.44
CA ARG A 174 10.08 -11.67 5.63
C ARG A 174 9.85 -11.49 4.14
N CYS A 175 8.68 -11.86 3.63
CA CYS A 175 8.34 -11.71 2.22
C CYS A 175 8.36 -10.23 1.80
N LEU A 176 7.77 -9.35 2.62
CA LEU A 176 7.80 -7.91 2.39
C LEU A 176 9.22 -7.34 2.49
N ALA A 177 9.99 -7.74 3.50
CA ALA A 177 11.38 -7.29 3.65
C ALA A 177 12.25 -7.72 2.45
N ALA A 178 12.06 -8.95 1.94
CA ALA A 178 12.78 -9.46 0.76
C ALA A 178 12.43 -8.71 -0.53
N ASN A 179 11.21 -8.18 -0.62
CA ASN A 179 10.73 -7.43 -1.78
C ASN A 179 10.86 -5.91 -1.63
N SER A 180 11.37 -5.41 -0.50
CA SER A 180 11.37 -3.97 -0.15
C SER A 180 12.13 -3.12 -1.19
N GLY A 181 13.26 -3.60 -1.72
CA GLY A 181 14.01 -2.92 -2.78
C GLY A 181 13.20 -2.77 -4.08
N THR A 182 12.52 -3.83 -4.51
CA THR A 182 11.66 -3.79 -5.71
C THR A 182 10.43 -2.92 -5.47
N MET A 183 9.88 -2.91 -4.25
CA MET A 183 8.78 -2.03 -3.86
C MET A 183 9.19 -0.55 -4.02
N ILE A 184 10.31 -0.12 -3.42
CA ILE A 184 10.76 1.27 -3.51
C ILE A 184 11.01 1.68 -4.97
N GLY A 185 11.65 0.82 -5.78
CA GLY A 185 11.84 1.11 -7.20
C GLY A 185 10.52 1.34 -7.94
N ARG A 186 9.48 0.55 -7.65
CA ARG A 186 8.13 0.76 -8.21
C ARG A 186 7.50 2.05 -7.71
N ILE A 187 7.63 2.36 -6.42
CA ILE A 187 7.09 3.59 -5.80
C ILE A 187 7.68 4.82 -6.49
N ILE A 188 9.00 4.90 -6.60
CA ILE A 188 9.69 6.03 -7.23
C ILE A 188 9.26 6.16 -8.69
N ARG A 189 9.27 5.06 -9.45
CA ARG A 189 8.88 5.08 -10.88
C ARG A 189 7.43 5.54 -11.07
N ARG A 190 6.49 5.04 -10.25
CA ARG A 190 5.08 5.45 -10.28
C ARG A 190 4.93 6.92 -9.87
N THR A 191 5.70 7.38 -8.89
CA THR A 191 5.69 8.78 -8.44
C THR A 191 6.18 9.72 -9.53
N ILE A 192 7.31 9.42 -10.17
CA ILE A 192 7.84 10.22 -11.28
C ILE A 192 6.79 10.29 -12.40
N ARG A 193 6.17 9.16 -12.75
CA ARG A 193 5.11 9.13 -13.77
C ARG A 193 3.91 9.99 -13.35
N CYS A 194 3.41 9.82 -12.13
CA CYS A 194 2.29 10.59 -11.57
C CYS A 194 2.60 12.09 -11.56
N ALA A 195 3.77 12.49 -11.05
CA ALA A 195 4.22 13.87 -11.01
C ALA A 195 4.26 14.48 -12.42
N LEU A 196 4.84 13.79 -13.40
CA LEU A 196 4.92 14.27 -14.79
C LEU A 196 3.53 14.48 -15.41
N PHE A 197 2.56 13.59 -15.17
CA PHE A 197 1.20 13.72 -15.72
C PHE A 197 0.28 14.64 -14.92
N ALA A 198 0.50 14.81 -13.62
CA ALA A 198 -0.26 15.74 -12.77
C ALA A 198 -0.03 17.22 -13.14
N GLY A 199 0.94 17.53 -14.01
CA GLY A 199 1.16 18.87 -14.57
C GLY A 199 0.41 19.17 -15.89
N LEU A 200 -0.44 18.25 -16.36
CA LEU A 200 -1.23 18.38 -17.60
C LEU A 200 -2.75 18.43 -17.37
N GLY A 201 -3.18 18.54 -16.10
CA GLY A 201 -4.57 18.75 -15.70
C GLY A 201 -4.84 20.21 -15.35
#